data_AF-A0A536VCM7-F1
#
_entry.id   AF-A0A536VCM7-F1
#
_cell.length_a   1.000
_cell.length_b   1.000
_cell.length_c   1.000
_cell.angle_alpha   90.00
_cell.angle_beta   90.00
_cell.angle_gamma   90.00
#
_symmetry.space_group_name_H-M   'P 1'
#
loop_
_entity.id
_entity.type
_entity.pdbx_description
1 polymer ?
#
loop_
_entity_poly.entity_id
_entity_poly.type
_entity_poly.pdbx_seq_one_letter_code
_entity_poly.pdbx_strand_id
1 'polypeptide(L)'
;DFSLANPGQAFPIAVALGADPATILGAVTPVPDTLSEYQFAGLLRGSRTEVVDSSVGEDGMMLQVPATAEIVLEGHIPVATAGYAGVSEHGVPLKESGGYLYALEGPFGDHTGYYNECDWFPVFEVSRMTSRTDPIYHSTYTGKPPDEPSVLGVALNEVFVPILQKQFPEIVDFYLPPEGCSYRMAIVSIKKSYPGHAKRLMFGLWSFLRQFMYTKFIVVTDADVDIRNWQDVIWAVTTRMDPVRDTTLVDQTPIDYLDFASPVSGLGGKMGLDATSKWPGETSREWGRPIVMDAAVEQRVAALFDEIMAGVKRASPKQ
;
A
#
# COMPACT_ATOMS: atom_id res chain seq x y z
N ASP A 1 -11.76 -8.22 19.82
CA ASP A 1 -12.20 -9.64 19.91
C ASP A 1 -11.49 -10.40 21.02
N PHE A 2 -10.16 -10.55 20.98
CA PHE A 2 -9.43 -11.27 22.04
C PHE A 2 -9.74 -10.75 23.44
N SER A 3 -9.64 -9.45 23.68
CA SER A 3 -9.90 -8.85 25.00
C SER A 3 -11.31 -9.08 25.53
N LEU A 4 -12.29 -9.24 24.63
CA LEU A 4 -13.68 -9.55 24.98
C LEU A 4 -13.85 -11.02 25.33
N ALA A 5 -13.16 -11.92 24.62
CA ALA A 5 -13.19 -13.35 24.87
C ALA A 5 -12.36 -13.76 26.10
N ASN A 6 -11.25 -13.08 26.34
CA ASN A 6 -10.24 -13.37 27.36
C ASN A 6 -10.00 -12.17 28.29
N PRO A 7 -11.03 -11.70 29.03
CA PRO A 7 -10.91 -10.52 29.87
C PRO A 7 -9.85 -10.72 30.96
N GLY A 8 -8.96 -9.74 31.11
CA GLY A 8 -7.89 -9.77 32.11
C GLY A 8 -6.73 -10.71 31.77
N GLN A 9 -6.68 -11.28 30.57
CA GLN A 9 -5.54 -12.06 30.09
C GLN A 9 -4.62 -11.22 29.20
N ALA A 10 -3.31 -11.44 29.35
CA ALA A 10 -2.30 -10.85 28.48
C ALA A 10 -2.43 -11.41 27.05
N PHE A 11 -2.24 -10.56 26.05
CA PHE A 11 -2.41 -10.97 24.64
C PHE A 11 -1.09 -11.53 24.09
N PRO A 12 -1.02 -12.81 23.66
CA PRO A 12 0.22 -13.42 23.19
C PRO A 12 0.67 -12.82 21.85
N ILE A 13 1.98 -12.55 21.73
CA ILE A 13 2.62 -12.01 20.51
C ILE A 13 3.94 -12.73 20.24
N ALA A 14 4.17 -13.07 18.98
CA ALA A 14 5.47 -13.47 18.47
C ALA A 14 5.85 -12.61 17.25
N VAL A 15 7.10 -12.13 17.21
CA VAL A 15 7.67 -11.32 16.13
C VAL A 15 8.85 -12.05 15.53
N ALA A 16 8.80 -12.36 14.23
CA ALA A 16 9.89 -12.99 13.50
C ALA A 16 10.65 -11.95 12.65
N LEU A 17 11.96 -11.86 12.84
CA LEU A 17 12.87 -11.01 12.09
C LEU A 17 13.76 -11.86 11.20
N GLY A 18 13.99 -11.42 9.96
CA GLY A 18 14.78 -12.17 8.98
C GLY A 18 14.13 -13.49 8.56
N ALA A 19 12.81 -13.52 8.38
CA ALA A 19 12.12 -14.67 7.79
C ALA A 19 12.49 -14.84 6.30
N ASP A 20 12.11 -15.97 5.69
CA ASP A 20 12.35 -16.16 4.26
C ASP A 20 11.58 -15.11 3.43
N PRO A 21 12.09 -14.73 2.24
CA PRO A 21 11.52 -13.63 1.46
C PRO A 21 10.05 -13.81 1.08
N ALA A 22 9.61 -15.04 0.81
CA ALA A 22 8.22 -15.30 0.43
C ALA A 22 7.27 -15.09 1.62
N THR A 23 7.70 -15.43 2.84
CA THR A 23 6.95 -15.14 4.06
C THR A 23 6.84 -13.62 4.30
N ILE A 24 7.94 -12.88 4.14
CA ILE A 24 7.93 -11.41 4.28
C ILE A 24 7.00 -10.78 3.24
N LEU A 25 7.09 -11.18 1.97
CA LEU A 25 6.20 -10.70 0.91
C LEU A 25 4.74 -11.10 1.15
N GLY A 26 4.49 -12.30 1.67
CA GLY A 26 3.16 -12.75 2.03
C GLY A 26 2.53 -11.93 3.15
N ALA A 27 3.33 -11.52 4.16
CA ALA A 27 2.87 -10.71 5.27
C ALA A 27 2.48 -9.28 4.88
N VAL A 28 3.09 -8.72 3.83
CA VAL A 28 2.73 -7.38 3.30
C VAL A 28 1.66 -7.45 2.22
N THR A 29 1.42 -8.63 1.64
CA THR A 29 0.36 -8.80 0.64
C THR A 29 -0.98 -8.87 1.35
N PRO A 30 -1.98 -8.06 0.97
CA PRO A 30 -3.30 -8.12 1.56
C PRO A 30 -4.04 -9.35 1.03
N VAL A 31 -3.92 -10.43 1.77
CA VAL A 31 -4.69 -11.65 1.55
C VAL A 31 -6.07 -11.53 2.20
N PRO A 32 -7.10 -12.22 1.68
CA PRO A 32 -8.40 -12.28 2.36
C PRO A 32 -8.25 -12.86 3.77
N ASP A 33 -9.04 -12.38 4.74
CA ASP A 33 -9.05 -12.89 6.13
C ASP A 33 -9.29 -14.42 6.24
N THR A 34 -9.80 -15.05 5.17
CA THR A 34 -10.03 -16.50 5.06
C THR A 34 -8.79 -17.30 4.65
N LEU A 35 -7.68 -16.64 4.30
CA LEU A 35 -6.44 -17.24 3.84
C LEU A 35 -5.29 -16.72 4.71
N SER A 36 -4.52 -17.63 5.30
CA SER A 36 -3.32 -17.24 6.06
C SER A 36 -2.23 -16.72 5.12
N GLU A 37 -1.51 -15.69 5.56
CA GLU A 37 -0.31 -15.16 4.91
C GLU A 37 0.74 -16.26 4.67
N TYR A 38 0.84 -17.26 5.55
CA TYR A 38 1.73 -18.42 5.34
C TYR A 38 1.30 -19.29 4.17
N GLN A 39 0.00 -19.44 3.92
CA GLN A 39 -0.50 -20.19 2.78
C GLN A 39 -0.21 -19.43 1.48
N PHE A 40 -0.38 -18.10 1.50
CA PHE A 40 -0.04 -17.26 0.36
C PHE A 40 1.47 -17.24 0.07
N ALA A 41 2.31 -17.11 1.11
CA ALA A 41 3.76 -17.27 1.01
C ALA A 41 4.14 -18.62 0.39
N GLY A 42 3.42 -19.69 0.73
CA GLY A 42 3.64 -21.00 0.13
C GLY A 42 3.29 -21.08 -1.36
N LEU A 43 2.28 -20.34 -1.81
CA LEU A 43 1.96 -20.21 -3.25
C LEU A 43 3.07 -19.48 -3.99
N LEU A 44 3.61 -18.40 -3.43
CA LEU A 44 4.73 -17.65 -4.00
C LEU A 44 6.00 -18.50 -4.08
N ARG A 45 6.27 -19.29 -3.03
CA ARG A 45 7.46 -20.15 -2.90
C ARG A 45 7.38 -21.43 -3.72
N GLY A 46 6.17 -21.91 -4.01
CA GLY A 46 5.93 -23.22 -4.63
C GLY A 46 6.00 -24.41 -3.67
N SER A 47 6.12 -24.16 -2.36
CA SER A 47 6.17 -25.19 -1.32
C SER A 47 5.55 -24.66 -0.03
N ARG A 48 5.19 -25.55 0.91
CA ARG A 48 4.63 -25.14 2.20
C ARG A 48 5.66 -24.32 3.00
N THR A 49 5.17 -23.30 3.71
CA THR A 49 5.99 -22.57 4.68
C THR A 49 6.31 -23.46 5.86
N GLU A 50 7.60 -23.60 6.18
CA GLU A 50 8.07 -24.33 7.36
C GLU A 50 7.94 -23.43 8.58
N VAL A 51 7.14 -23.88 9.55
CA VAL A 51 6.88 -23.16 10.80
C VAL A 51 7.19 -24.04 12.01
N VAL A 52 7.49 -23.41 13.14
CA VAL A 52 7.67 -24.05 14.43
C VAL A 52 6.81 -23.35 15.48
N ASP A 53 6.38 -24.11 16.49
CA ASP A 53 5.65 -23.55 17.62
C ASP A 53 6.58 -22.65 18.45
N SER A 54 6.08 -21.46 18.76
CA SER A 54 6.67 -20.59 19.79
C SER A 54 6.31 -21.10 21.19
N SER A 55 6.76 -20.39 22.22
CA SER A 55 6.39 -20.65 23.62
C SER A 55 5.17 -19.85 24.10
N VAL A 56 4.54 -19.05 23.23
CA VAL A 56 3.39 -18.21 23.54
C VAL A 56 2.19 -18.58 22.66
N GLY A 57 0.97 -18.48 23.19
CA GLY A 57 -0.25 -18.85 22.49
C GLY A 57 -1.47 -18.87 23.40
N GLU A 58 -2.53 -19.54 22.96
CA GLU A 58 -3.84 -19.61 23.64
C GLU A 58 -4.30 -21.08 23.73
N ASP A 59 -4.80 -21.50 24.90
CA ASP A 59 -5.45 -22.81 25.12
C ASP A 59 -4.68 -24.02 24.56
N GLY A 60 -3.34 -24.00 24.69
CA GLY A 60 -2.45 -25.06 24.21
C GLY A 60 -2.16 -25.02 22.70
N MET A 61 -2.70 -24.05 21.97
CA MET A 61 -2.31 -23.72 20.60
C MET A 61 -1.27 -22.60 20.62
N MET A 62 -0.02 -22.96 20.35
CA MET A 62 1.07 -21.99 20.29
C MET A 62 1.04 -21.21 18.97
N LEU A 63 1.44 -19.94 19.03
CA LEU A 63 1.69 -19.16 17.81
C LEU A 63 2.81 -19.82 17.03
N GLN A 64 2.67 -19.86 15.70
CA GLN A 64 3.65 -20.46 14.81
C GLN A 64 4.48 -19.40 14.11
N VAL A 65 5.80 -19.55 14.17
CA VAL A 65 6.78 -18.64 13.56
C VAL A 65 7.57 -19.37 12.47
N PRO A 66 8.14 -18.67 11.46
CA PRO A 66 8.92 -19.31 10.42
C PRO A 66 10.14 -20.04 11.01
N ALA A 67 10.30 -21.31 10.69
CA ALA A 67 11.39 -22.15 11.20
C ALA A 67 12.78 -21.59 10.85
N THR A 68 12.86 -20.83 9.76
CA THR A 68 14.09 -20.27 9.21
C THR A 68 14.36 -18.83 9.65
N ALA A 69 13.52 -18.22 10.49
CA ALA A 69 13.72 -16.85 10.97
C ALA A 69 15.09 -16.69 11.66
N GLU A 70 15.73 -15.53 11.46
CA GLU A 70 17.02 -15.20 12.07
C GLU A 70 16.88 -14.98 13.59
N ILE A 71 15.85 -14.22 13.99
CA ILE A 71 15.55 -13.87 15.37
C ILE A 71 14.03 -13.95 15.58
N VAL A 72 13.58 -14.49 16.71
CA VAL A 72 12.18 -14.49 17.12
C VAL A 72 12.07 -13.89 18.52
N LEU A 73 11.19 -12.90 18.67
CA LEU A 73 10.81 -12.30 19.96
C LEU A 73 9.44 -12.83 20.36
N GLU A 74 9.33 -13.39 21.55
CA GLU A 74 8.11 -13.98 22.07
C GLU A 74 7.73 -13.30 23.39
N GLY A 75 6.44 -13.04 23.57
CA GLY A 75 5.96 -12.32 24.74
C GLY A 75 4.48 -12.02 24.68
N HIS A 76 4.06 -10.96 25.36
CA HIS A 76 2.65 -10.58 25.45
C HIS A 76 2.47 -9.07 25.49
N ILE A 77 1.26 -8.60 25.16
CA ILE A 77 0.79 -7.29 25.62
C ILE A 77 0.27 -7.48 27.05
N PRO A 78 0.92 -6.89 28.07
CA PRO A 78 0.54 -7.09 29.45
C PRO A 78 -0.76 -6.33 29.77
N VAL A 79 -1.56 -6.92 30.65
CA VAL A 79 -2.73 -6.25 31.22
C VAL A 79 -2.28 -5.16 32.19
N ALA A 80 -3.07 -4.10 32.31
CA ALA A 80 -2.83 -3.05 33.28
C ALA A 80 -4.07 -2.81 34.13
N THR A 81 -3.85 -2.48 35.41
CA THR A 81 -4.93 -2.13 36.32
C THR A 81 -5.64 -0.87 35.82
N ALA A 82 -6.97 -0.87 35.85
CA ALA A 82 -7.78 0.25 35.39
C ALA A 82 -7.32 1.58 36.01
N GLY A 83 -7.07 2.59 35.18
CA GLY A 83 -6.59 3.90 35.60
C GLY A 83 -5.11 3.96 36.00
N TYR A 84 -4.33 2.91 35.74
CA TYR A 84 -2.88 2.96 35.93
C TYR A 84 -2.25 4.08 35.09
N ALA A 85 -1.33 4.81 35.70
CA ALA A 85 -0.47 5.77 35.05
C ALA A 85 0.91 5.70 35.70
N GLY A 86 1.97 5.74 34.88
CA GLY A 86 3.33 5.55 35.34
C GLY A 86 4.35 6.05 34.34
N VAL A 87 5.60 5.70 34.57
CA VAL A 87 6.73 6.00 33.70
C VAL A 87 7.62 4.76 33.68
N SER A 88 8.11 4.37 32.51
CA SER A 88 9.04 3.25 32.36
C SER A 88 10.40 3.58 32.98
N GLU A 89 11.25 2.57 33.12
CA GLU A 89 12.65 2.74 33.58
C GLU A 89 13.47 3.70 32.70
N HIS A 90 13.02 3.93 31.46
CA HIS A 90 13.66 4.82 30.48
C HIS A 90 12.97 6.18 30.37
N GLY A 91 12.05 6.52 31.27
CA GLY A 91 11.39 7.82 31.26
C GLY A 91 10.22 7.94 30.29
N VAL A 92 9.74 6.83 29.70
CA VAL A 92 8.61 6.83 28.77
C VAL A 92 7.30 6.81 29.55
N PRO A 93 6.37 7.76 29.33
CA PRO A 93 5.06 7.74 29.97
C PRO A 93 4.30 6.43 29.68
N LEU A 94 3.68 5.88 30.71
CA LEU A 94 2.86 4.66 30.65
C LEU A 94 1.44 4.96 31.14
N LYS A 95 0.45 4.30 30.56
CA LYS A 95 -0.94 4.33 31.06
C LYS A 95 -1.65 3.02 30.79
N GLU A 96 -2.74 2.78 31.51
CA GLU A 96 -3.72 1.78 31.11
C GLU A 96 -4.66 2.34 30.04
N SER A 97 -4.95 1.53 29.04
CA SER A 97 -6.04 1.78 28.10
C SER A 97 -6.66 0.45 27.66
N GLY A 98 -7.99 0.34 27.77
CA GLY A 98 -8.71 -0.85 27.32
C GLY A 98 -8.29 -2.15 28.03
N GLY A 99 -7.78 -2.05 29.27
CA GLY A 99 -7.31 -3.18 30.07
C GLY A 99 -5.86 -3.60 29.82
N TYR A 100 -5.14 -2.92 28.92
CA TYR A 100 -3.73 -3.22 28.61
C TYR A 100 -2.81 -2.07 28.94
N LEU A 101 -1.52 -2.37 29.07
CA LEU A 101 -0.48 -1.37 29.26
C LEU A 101 -0.13 -0.70 27.94
N TYR A 102 -0.11 0.62 27.94
CA TYR A 102 0.25 1.46 26.82
C TYR A 102 1.45 2.33 27.18
N ALA A 103 2.30 2.60 26.20
CA ALA A 103 3.39 3.57 26.28
C ALA A 103 3.18 4.68 25.25
N LEU A 104 3.71 5.87 25.56
CA LEU A 104 3.78 6.96 24.60
C LEU A 104 4.89 6.66 23.58
N GLU A 105 4.51 6.41 22.34
CA GLU A 105 5.40 6.15 21.21
C GLU A 105 5.72 7.46 20.47
N GLY A 106 6.85 7.47 19.75
CA GLY A 106 7.24 8.59 18.90
C GLY A 106 7.90 9.76 19.65
N PRO A 107 8.23 10.85 18.92
CA PRO A 107 7.94 11.04 17.50
C PRO A 107 8.89 10.22 16.60
N PHE A 108 8.38 9.73 15.48
CA PHE A 108 9.18 9.08 14.42
C PHE A 108 8.84 9.65 13.05
N GLY A 109 9.84 9.67 12.16
CA GLY A 109 9.63 9.98 10.75
C GLY A 109 8.99 8.77 10.04
N ASP A 110 8.05 9.02 9.14
CA ASP A 110 7.35 7.95 8.41
C ASP A 110 7.34 8.15 6.88
N HIS A 111 6.66 7.24 6.18
CA HIS A 111 6.50 7.19 4.73
C HIS A 111 5.85 8.45 4.10
N THR A 112 5.32 9.37 4.92
CA THR A 112 4.83 10.67 4.45
C THR A 112 5.97 11.67 4.22
N GLY A 113 7.15 11.39 4.79
CA GLY A 113 8.29 12.30 4.83
C GLY A 113 8.24 13.32 5.96
N TYR A 114 7.35 13.12 6.95
CA TYR A 114 7.17 13.99 8.13
C TYR A 114 7.35 13.18 9.42
N TYR A 115 7.52 13.89 10.53
CA TYR A 115 7.42 13.29 11.86
C TYR A 115 5.95 13.17 12.25
N ASN A 116 5.56 12.00 12.74
CA ASN A 116 4.28 11.82 13.41
C ASN A 116 4.36 12.34 14.86
N GLU A 117 3.23 12.86 15.34
CA GLU A 117 3.07 13.23 16.75
C GLU A 117 3.16 11.99 17.65
N CYS A 118 3.49 12.20 18.92
CA CYS A 118 3.46 11.11 19.88
C CYS A 118 2.01 10.61 20.10
N ASP A 119 1.83 9.30 20.17
CA ASP A 119 0.55 8.70 20.54
C ASP A 119 0.74 7.43 21.38
N TRP A 120 -0.34 6.95 21.98
CA TRP A 120 -0.32 5.84 22.92
C TRP A 120 -0.54 4.51 22.20
N PHE A 121 0.43 3.60 22.30
CA PHE A 121 0.36 2.25 21.73
C PHE A 121 0.56 1.16 22.80
N PRO A 122 0.04 -0.05 22.58
CA PRO A 122 0.26 -1.17 23.49
C PRO A 122 1.74 -1.51 23.66
N VAL A 123 2.14 -1.83 24.88
CA VAL A 123 3.50 -2.31 25.17
C VAL A 123 3.62 -3.78 24.79
N PHE A 124 4.63 -4.15 24.02
CA PHE A 124 5.03 -5.55 23.83
C PHE A 124 6.11 -5.90 24.85
N GLU A 125 5.74 -6.70 25.86
CA GLU A 125 6.69 -7.21 26.84
C GLU A 125 7.31 -8.52 26.33
N VAL A 126 8.59 -8.46 25.97
CA VAL A 126 9.34 -9.61 25.47
C VAL A 126 9.81 -10.48 26.65
N SER A 127 9.32 -11.71 26.72
CA SER A 127 9.71 -12.68 27.75
C SER A 127 10.80 -13.64 27.29
N ARG A 128 10.92 -13.85 25.97
CA ARG A 128 11.90 -14.77 25.39
C ARG A 128 12.36 -14.27 24.02
N MET A 129 13.65 -14.43 23.77
CA MET A 129 14.25 -14.27 22.45
C MET A 129 14.92 -15.57 22.04
N THR A 130 14.65 -16.04 20.83
CA THR A 130 15.37 -17.14 20.20
C THR A 130 16.02 -16.67 18.90
N SER A 131 17.10 -17.31 18.49
CA SER A 131 17.82 -16.93 17.28
C SER A 131 18.62 -18.09 16.71
N ARG A 132 19.01 -17.95 15.43
CA ARG A 132 20.01 -18.82 14.81
C ARG A 132 21.40 -18.58 15.41
N THR A 133 22.32 -19.51 15.15
CA THR A 133 23.75 -19.26 15.37
C THR A 133 24.21 -18.19 14.39
N ASP A 134 24.88 -17.13 14.88
CA ASP A 134 25.32 -15.96 14.11
C ASP A 134 24.17 -15.26 13.35
N PRO A 135 23.17 -14.71 14.09
CA PRO A 135 21.95 -14.22 13.47
C PRO A 135 22.15 -12.90 12.74
N ILE A 136 21.45 -12.74 11.61
CA ILE A 136 21.40 -11.48 10.87
C ILE A 136 20.18 -10.65 11.32
N TYR A 137 20.43 -9.39 11.72
CA TYR A 137 19.36 -8.44 12.01
C TYR A 137 18.87 -7.77 10.71
N HIS A 138 17.78 -8.27 10.14
CA HIS A 138 17.12 -7.66 8.99
C HIS A 138 16.30 -6.44 9.43
N SER A 139 16.62 -5.26 8.90
CA SER A 139 15.99 -3.98 9.24
C SER A 139 15.79 -3.14 8.00
N THR A 140 14.89 -2.16 8.11
CA THR A 140 14.65 -1.13 7.09
C THR A 140 14.53 0.25 7.75
N TYR A 141 14.25 1.27 6.95
CA TYR A 141 13.81 2.59 7.39
C TYR A 141 12.63 3.07 6.53
N THR A 142 11.91 4.07 7.00
CA THR A 142 10.90 4.78 6.21
C THR A 142 11.15 6.28 6.27
N GLY A 143 10.67 7.00 5.27
CA GLY A 143 10.86 8.44 5.16
C GLY A 143 10.17 8.98 3.91
N LYS A 144 10.64 10.13 3.42
CA LYS A 144 10.07 10.70 2.19
C LYS A 144 10.29 9.73 1.02
N PRO A 145 9.23 9.33 0.28
CA PRO A 145 9.35 8.36 -0.80
C PRO A 145 10.16 8.94 -1.98
N PRO A 146 10.84 8.08 -2.76
CA PRO A 146 10.81 6.61 -2.68
C PRO A 146 11.69 6.04 -1.55
N ASP A 147 11.10 5.21 -0.71
CA ASP A 147 11.74 4.37 0.31
C ASP A 147 11.52 2.87 0.00
N GLU A 148 12.14 1.95 0.75
CA GLU A 148 11.99 0.51 0.51
C GLU A 148 10.51 0.05 0.57
N PRO A 149 9.70 0.45 1.58
CA PRO A 149 8.27 0.14 1.58
C PRO A 149 7.52 0.61 0.33
N SER A 150 7.83 1.79 -0.21
CA SER A 150 7.19 2.28 -1.44
C SER A 150 7.52 1.43 -2.67
N VAL A 151 8.75 0.92 -2.77
CA VAL A 151 9.15 0.02 -3.87
C VAL A 151 8.44 -1.33 -3.75
N LEU A 152 8.32 -1.88 -2.54
CA LEU A 152 7.51 -3.07 -2.28
C LEU A 152 6.05 -2.84 -2.67
N GLY A 153 5.47 -1.69 -2.31
CA GLY A 153 4.12 -1.30 -2.68
C GLY A 153 3.89 -1.26 -4.19
N VAL A 154 4.84 -0.71 -4.95
CA VAL A 154 4.78 -0.70 -6.43
C VAL A 154 4.79 -2.12 -7.00
N ALA A 155 5.67 -2.99 -6.51
CA ALA A 155 5.75 -4.37 -6.97
C ALA A 155 4.46 -5.16 -6.67
N LEU A 156 3.87 -4.94 -5.48
CA LEU A 156 2.61 -5.58 -5.08
C LEU A 156 1.40 -5.02 -5.84
N ASN A 157 1.48 -3.81 -6.36
CA ASN A 157 0.39 -3.21 -7.13
C ASN A 157 0.06 -4.02 -8.40
N GLU A 158 1.07 -4.63 -9.02
CA GLU A 158 0.89 -5.56 -10.16
C GLU A 158 -0.01 -6.75 -9.82
N VAL A 159 -0.10 -7.14 -8.54
CA VAL A 159 -0.98 -8.21 -8.06
C VAL A 159 -2.44 -7.74 -7.96
N PHE A 160 -2.68 -6.45 -7.70
CA PHE A 160 -4.03 -5.90 -7.59
C PHE A 160 -4.69 -5.62 -8.92
N VAL A 161 -3.92 -5.28 -9.95
CA VAL A 161 -4.47 -4.94 -11.28
C VAL A 161 -5.40 -6.05 -11.80
N PRO A 162 -5.03 -7.35 -11.82
CA PRO A 162 -5.93 -8.41 -12.28
C PRO A 162 -7.17 -8.59 -11.40
N ILE A 163 -7.05 -8.35 -10.08
CA ILE A 163 -8.18 -8.46 -9.15
C ILE A 163 -9.19 -7.34 -9.42
N LEU A 164 -8.70 -6.12 -9.60
CA LEU A 164 -9.51 -4.97 -9.98
C LEU A 164 -10.17 -5.18 -11.34
N GLN A 165 -9.44 -5.68 -12.34
CA GLN A 165 -9.96 -5.97 -13.67
C GLN A 165 -11.08 -7.02 -13.68
N LYS A 166 -11.08 -7.98 -12.75
CA LYS A 166 -12.20 -8.92 -12.61
C LYS A 166 -13.51 -8.22 -12.23
N GLN A 167 -13.44 -7.19 -11.39
CA GLN A 167 -14.61 -6.44 -10.92
C GLN A 167 -14.96 -5.27 -11.87
N PHE A 168 -13.95 -4.64 -12.46
CA PHE A 168 -14.03 -3.50 -13.35
C PHE A 168 -13.25 -3.80 -14.64
N PRO A 169 -13.83 -4.58 -15.57
CA PRO A 169 -13.17 -4.98 -16.82
C PRO A 169 -12.76 -3.80 -17.73
N GLU A 170 -13.31 -2.62 -17.48
CA GLU A 170 -12.95 -1.38 -18.14
C GLU A 170 -11.54 -0.88 -17.78
N ILE A 171 -10.96 -1.30 -16.64
CA ILE A 171 -9.61 -0.91 -16.21
C ILE A 171 -8.57 -1.52 -17.15
N VAL A 172 -7.73 -0.67 -17.73
CA VAL A 172 -6.57 -1.08 -18.52
C VAL A 172 -5.35 -1.23 -17.61
N ASP A 173 -5.06 -0.21 -16.81
CA ASP A 173 -3.99 -0.21 -15.82
C ASP A 173 -4.43 0.58 -14.56
N PHE A 174 -3.81 0.27 -13.43
CA PHE A 174 -4.05 0.91 -12.14
C PHE A 174 -2.72 1.12 -11.43
N TYR A 175 -2.41 2.37 -11.07
CA TYR A 175 -1.11 2.75 -10.54
C TYR A 175 -1.24 3.61 -9.28
N LEU A 176 -0.42 3.28 -8.28
CA LEU A 176 -0.25 4.02 -7.03
C LEU A 176 1.18 4.56 -7.01
N PRO A 177 1.40 5.84 -7.38
CA PRO A 177 2.74 6.42 -7.40
C PRO A 177 3.41 6.42 -6.02
N PRO A 178 4.70 6.04 -5.90
CA PRO A 178 5.49 6.16 -4.67
C PRO A 178 5.43 7.55 -4.05
N GLU A 179 5.58 8.59 -4.86
CA GLU A 179 5.48 10.00 -4.48
C GLU A 179 4.10 10.39 -3.92
N GLY A 180 3.08 9.56 -4.15
CA GLY A 180 1.77 9.63 -3.50
C GLY A 180 1.71 8.89 -2.16
N CYS A 181 2.84 8.67 -1.50
CA CYS A 181 2.96 7.92 -0.23
C CYS A 181 2.39 6.50 -0.36
N SER A 182 2.64 5.84 -1.50
CA SER A 182 2.23 4.47 -1.84
C SER A 182 0.72 4.19 -1.96
N TYR A 183 -0.16 5.00 -1.36
CA TYR A 183 -1.61 4.73 -1.38
C TYR A 183 -2.51 5.99 -1.45
N ARG A 184 -1.98 7.20 -1.21
CA ARG A 184 -2.83 8.41 -1.09
C ARG A 184 -3.35 8.92 -2.43
N MET A 185 -2.70 8.53 -3.53
CA MET A 185 -3.12 8.85 -4.90
C MET A 185 -3.17 7.60 -5.76
N ALA A 186 -4.24 7.45 -6.54
CA ALA A 186 -4.35 6.46 -7.59
C ALA A 186 -4.54 7.13 -8.95
N ILE A 187 -3.90 6.57 -9.96
CA ILE A 187 -4.05 6.95 -11.37
C ILE A 187 -4.55 5.70 -12.09
N VAL A 188 -5.61 5.84 -12.88
CA VAL A 188 -6.31 4.70 -13.48
C VAL A 188 -6.58 5.00 -14.94
N SER A 189 -6.22 4.09 -15.83
CA SER A 189 -6.56 4.17 -17.25
C SER A 189 -7.71 3.23 -17.56
N ILE A 190 -8.70 3.71 -18.33
CA ILE A 190 -9.88 2.93 -18.67
C ILE A 190 -10.24 2.95 -20.16
N LYS A 191 -10.94 1.90 -20.59
CA LYS A 191 -11.72 1.89 -21.83
C LYS A 191 -13.11 2.44 -21.56
N LYS A 192 -13.24 3.77 -21.65
CA LYS A 192 -14.52 4.46 -21.46
C LYS A 192 -15.58 3.94 -22.44
N SER A 193 -16.77 3.61 -21.93
CA SER A 193 -17.84 2.99 -22.71
C SER A 193 -19.15 3.80 -22.70
N TYR A 194 -19.27 4.81 -21.83
CA TYR A 194 -20.45 5.67 -21.73
C TYR A 194 -20.16 6.98 -20.97
N PRO A 195 -20.99 8.04 -21.14
CA PRO A 195 -20.94 9.25 -20.32
C PRO A 195 -21.03 8.98 -18.82
N GLY A 196 -20.16 9.58 -18.01
CA GLY A 196 -20.12 9.42 -16.56
C GLY A 196 -19.42 8.16 -16.05
N HIS A 197 -18.80 7.36 -16.94
CA HIS A 197 -18.14 6.11 -16.56
C HIS A 197 -17.06 6.28 -15.48
N ALA A 198 -16.27 7.37 -15.56
CA ALA A 198 -15.22 7.66 -14.60
C ALA A 198 -15.75 7.79 -13.15
N LYS A 199 -16.94 8.39 -12.96
CA LYS A 199 -17.55 8.52 -11.63
C LYS A 199 -17.90 7.17 -11.00
N ARG A 200 -18.47 6.24 -11.78
CA ARG A 200 -18.74 4.87 -11.30
C ARG A 200 -17.46 4.23 -10.78
N LEU A 201 -16.37 4.38 -11.52
CA LEU A 201 -15.07 3.82 -11.14
C LEU A 201 -14.52 4.47 -9.87
N MET A 202 -14.56 5.80 -9.75
CA MET A 202 -14.11 6.51 -8.54
C MET A 202 -14.80 5.97 -7.27
N PHE A 203 -16.14 5.87 -7.29
CA PHE A 203 -16.88 5.33 -6.16
C PHE A 203 -16.63 3.83 -5.94
N GLY A 204 -16.43 3.07 -7.02
CA GLY A 204 -16.03 1.67 -6.95
C GLY A 204 -14.70 1.49 -6.22
N LEU A 205 -13.68 2.27 -6.58
CA LEU A 205 -12.35 2.18 -5.97
C LEU A 205 -12.36 2.59 -4.49
N TRP A 206 -13.12 3.63 -4.12
CA TRP A 206 -13.26 4.04 -2.71
C TRP A 206 -14.08 3.08 -1.84
N SER A 207 -14.74 2.07 -2.42
CA SER A 207 -15.64 1.18 -1.68
C SER A 207 -15.29 -0.31 -1.79
N PHE A 208 -14.65 -0.76 -2.86
CA PHE A 208 -14.51 -2.19 -3.16
C PHE A 208 -13.42 -2.86 -2.33
N LEU A 209 -12.19 -2.34 -2.35
CA LEU A 209 -11.05 -2.91 -1.61
C LEU A 209 -10.67 -2.02 -0.44
N ARG A 210 -10.53 -2.63 0.74
CA ARG A 210 -10.15 -1.92 1.98
C ARG A 210 -8.85 -1.13 1.83
N GLN A 211 -7.93 -1.66 1.04
CA GLN A 211 -6.61 -1.09 0.76
C GLN A 211 -6.67 0.29 0.09
N PHE A 212 -7.75 0.60 -0.63
CA PHE A 212 -7.93 1.86 -1.35
C PHE A 212 -8.92 2.82 -0.66
N MET A 213 -9.48 2.42 0.49
CA MET A 213 -10.44 3.24 1.24
C MET A 213 -9.86 4.57 1.71
N TYR A 214 -8.54 4.65 1.93
CA TYR A 214 -7.85 5.87 2.36
C TYR A 214 -7.22 6.66 1.20
N THR A 215 -7.31 6.17 -0.05
CA THR A 215 -6.84 6.90 -1.22
C THR A 215 -7.63 8.19 -1.39
N LYS A 216 -6.94 9.32 -1.21
CA LYS A 216 -7.53 10.66 -1.24
C LYS A 216 -7.78 11.19 -2.64
N PHE A 217 -6.86 10.89 -3.55
CA PHE A 217 -6.87 11.41 -4.91
C PHE A 217 -7.01 10.28 -5.90
N ILE A 218 -7.98 10.37 -6.81
CA ILE A 218 -8.11 9.43 -7.94
C ILE A 218 -8.11 10.24 -9.22
N VAL A 219 -7.20 9.92 -10.15
CA VAL A 219 -7.22 10.47 -11.52
C VAL A 219 -7.64 9.35 -12.47
N VAL A 220 -8.71 9.57 -13.23
CA VAL A 220 -9.19 8.61 -14.23
C VAL A 220 -8.87 9.16 -15.62
N THR A 221 -8.18 8.36 -16.43
CA THR A 221 -7.70 8.69 -17.77
C THR A 221 -8.20 7.66 -18.80
N ASP A 222 -8.10 7.97 -20.09
CA ASP A 222 -8.40 6.98 -21.13
C ASP A 222 -7.19 6.03 -21.33
N ALA A 223 -7.42 4.93 -22.05
CA ALA A 223 -6.44 3.88 -22.33
C ALA A 223 -5.20 4.33 -23.15
N ASP A 224 -5.22 5.54 -23.73
CA ASP A 224 -4.10 6.10 -24.51
C ASP A 224 -3.08 6.87 -23.66
N VAL A 225 -3.32 6.97 -22.34
CA VAL A 225 -2.44 7.67 -21.40
C VAL A 225 -1.58 6.66 -20.65
N ASP A 226 -0.25 6.82 -20.70
CA ASP A 226 0.64 6.07 -19.81
C ASP A 226 0.55 6.64 -18.39
N ILE A 227 -0.19 5.94 -17.52
CA ILE A 227 -0.47 6.39 -16.15
C ILE A 227 0.76 6.31 -15.22
N ARG A 228 1.85 5.71 -15.67
CA ARG A 228 3.13 5.65 -14.95
C ARG A 228 4.08 6.76 -15.37
N ASN A 229 3.70 7.55 -16.37
CA ASN A 229 4.39 8.75 -16.80
C ASN A 229 3.59 10.01 -16.43
N TRP A 230 4.12 10.82 -15.51
CA TRP A 230 3.49 12.08 -15.13
C TRP A 230 3.29 13.07 -16.28
N GLN A 231 4.14 13.06 -17.30
CA GLN A 231 3.98 13.98 -18.43
C GLN A 231 2.67 13.69 -19.16
N ASP A 232 2.34 12.41 -19.35
CA ASP A 232 1.10 11.96 -19.99
C ASP A 232 -0.11 12.21 -19.09
N VAL A 233 0.00 11.90 -17.79
CA VAL A 233 -1.09 12.14 -16.83
C VAL A 233 -1.43 13.63 -16.72
N ILE A 234 -0.42 14.49 -16.60
CA ILE A 234 -0.62 15.95 -16.53
C ILE A 234 -1.14 16.48 -17.86
N TRP A 235 -0.69 15.95 -19.00
CA TRP A 235 -1.27 16.29 -20.30
C TRP A 235 -2.76 15.96 -20.36
N ALA A 236 -3.16 14.76 -19.92
CA ALA A 236 -4.57 14.36 -19.89
C ALA A 236 -5.39 15.30 -18.98
N VAL A 237 -4.93 15.55 -17.75
CA VAL A 237 -5.59 16.46 -16.80
C VAL A 237 -5.75 17.86 -17.39
N THR A 238 -4.69 18.43 -17.98
CA THR A 238 -4.70 19.82 -18.46
C THR A 238 -5.40 20.05 -19.79
N THR A 239 -5.65 18.99 -20.57
CA THR A 239 -6.28 19.10 -21.90
C THR A 239 -7.69 18.51 -21.97
N ARG A 240 -8.04 17.57 -21.09
CA ARG A 240 -9.32 16.84 -21.12
C ARG A 240 -10.27 17.23 -19.98
N MET A 241 -9.84 18.08 -19.05
CA MET A 241 -10.65 18.49 -17.91
C MET A 241 -11.08 19.95 -17.97
N ASP A 242 -12.34 20.19 -17.60
CA ASP A 242 -12.76 21.43 -16.98
C ASP A 242 -12.75 21.25 -15.45
N PRO A 243 -12.00 22.05 -14.68
CA PRO A 243 -11.82 21.82 -13.24
C PRO A 243 -13.12 21.79 -12.44
N VAL A 244 -14.12 22.59 -12.79
CA VAL A 244 -15.37 22.70 -12.03
C VAL A 244 -16.32 21.55 -12.38
N ARG A 245 -16.41 21.18 -13.65
CA ARG A 245 -17.28 20.11 -14.13
C ARG A 245 -16.76 18.71 -13.79
N ASP A 246 -15.45 18.51 -13.91
CA ASP A 246 -14.83 17.18 -13.96
C ASP A 246 -14.15 16.77 -12.65
N THR A 247 -14.22 17.61 -11.63
CA THR A 247 -13.77 17.27 -10.27
C THR A 247 -14.95 16.80 -9.44
N THR A 248 -14.80 15.62 -8.83
CA THR A 248 -15.74 15.08 -7.85
C THR A 248 -15.14 15.23 -6.45
N LEU A 249 -15.82 15.97 -5.59
CA LEU A 249 -15.44 16.11 -4.18
C LEU A 249 -16.45 15.35 -3.32
N VAL A 250 -15.94 14.54 -2.40
CA VAL A 250 -16.74 13.84 -1.38
C VAL A 250 -16.17 14.22 -0.04
N ASP A 251 -16.99 14.79 0.84
CA ASP A 251 -16.60 15.18 2.18
C ASP A 251 -16.91 14.08 3.22
N GLN A 252 -16.38 14.26 4.42
CA GLN A 252 -16.68 13.40 5.59
C GLN A 252 -16.47 11.90 5.34
N THR A 253 -15.38 11.56 4.67
CA THR A 253 -14.99 10.17 4.40
C THR A 253 -13.92 9.69 5.39
N PRO A 254 -13.79 8.38 5.63
CA PRO A 254 -12.70 7.83 6.44
C PRO A 254 -11.33 8.12 5.82
N ILE A 255 -10.38 8.60 6.63
CA ILE A 255 -9.00 8.89 6.24
C ILE A 255 -8.07 8.28 7.29
N ASP A 256 -6.80 8.05 6.94
CA ASP A 256 -5.76 7.68 7.89
C ASP A 256 -5.71 8.67 9.07
N TYR A 257 -5.68 8.15 10.30
CA TYR A 257 -5.68 8.95 11.52
C TYR A 257 -4.38 9.77 11.68
N LEU A 258 -3.29 9.34 11.03
CA LEU A 258 -2.00 10.05 10.99
C LEU A 258 -1.94 11.15 9.93
N ASP A 259 -2.95 11.26 9.06
CA ASP A 259 -2.96 12.28 8.02
C ASP A 259 -3.36 13.65 8.59
N PHE A 260 -2.36 14.41 9.02
CA PHE A 260 -2.49 15.75 9.59
C PHE A 260 -3.01 16.81 8.62
N ALA A 261 -3.13 16.52 7.31
CA ALA A 261 -3.75 17.42 6.33
C ALA A 261 -5.27 17.27 6.31
N SER A 262 -5.84 16.27 6.98
CA SER A 262 -7.28 16.16 7.20
C SER A 262 -7.75 17.20 8.24
N PRO A 263 -9.01 17.69 8.14
CA PRO A 263 -9.53 18.66 9.09
C PRO A 263 -9.75 18.08 10.50
N VAL A 264 -9.97 16.76 10.59
CA VAL A 264 -10.19 16.01 11.84
C VAL A 264 -9.52 14.65 11.69
N SER A 265 -8.82 14.18 12.73
CA SER A 265 -8.19 12.86 12.71
C SER A 265 -9.21 11.77 12.35
N GLY A 266 -8.86 10.93 11.38
CA GLY A 266 -9.71 9.85 10.87
C GLY A 266 -10.79 10.28 9.88
N LEU A 267 -11.00 11.58 9.63
CA LEU A 267 -12.11 12.09 8.83
C LEU A 267 -11.70 13.24 7.90
N GLY A 268 -11.93 13.09 6.60
CA GLY A 268 -11.58 14.11 5.62
C GLY A 268 -12.25 13.96 4.26
N GLY A 269 -11.85 14.83 3.33
CA GLY A 269 -12.36 14.81 1.96
C GLY A 269 -11.56 13.91 1.02
N LYS A 270 -12.22 13.49 -0.05
CA LYS A 270 -11.61 12.81 -1.21
C LYS A 270 -11.93 13.55 -2.49
N MET A 271 -11.03 13.46 -3.46
CA MET A 271 -11.09 14.13 -4.74
C MET A 271 -10.88 13.14 -5.88
N GLY A 272 -11.84 13.08 -6.79
CA GLY A 272 -11.76 12.36 -8.05
C GLY A 272 -11.64 13.33 -9.21
N LEU A 273 -10.70 13.11 -10.11
CA LEU A 273 -10.43 13.90 -11.31
C LEU A 273 -10.75 13.07 -12.54
N ASP A 274 -11.80 13.43 -13.28
CA ASP A 274 -12.14 12.78 -14.54
C ASP A 274 -11.38 13.43 -15.70
N ALA A 275 -10.18 12.92 -15.97
CA ALA A 275 -9.33 13.30 -17.10
C ALA A 275 -9.60 12.47 -18.38
N THR A 276 -10.76 11.80 -18.47
CA THR A 276 -11.15 11.07 -19.69
C THR A 276 -11.67 12.02 -20.77
N SER A 277 -11.70 11.55 -22.01
CA SER A 277 -12.29 12.24 -23.15
C SER A 277 -13.78 12.43 -22.92
N LYS A 278 -14.28 13.64 -23.16
CA LYS A 278 -15.69 13.97 -22.90
C LYS A 278 -16.55 13.66 -24.11
N TRP A 279 -17.59 12.86 -23.88
CA TRP A 279 -18.51 12.36 -24.90
C TRP A 279 -19.74 13.27 -25.03
N PRO A 280 -20.55 13.12 -26.10
CA PRO A 280 -21.83 13.80 -26.19
C PRO A 280 -22.69 13.56 -24.94
N GLY A 281 -23.17 14.66 -24.35
CA GLY A 281 -23.89 14.65 -23.06
C GLY A 281 -23.04 15.11 -21.87
N GLU A 282 -21.72 14.95 -21.91
CA GLU A 282 -20.78 15.53 -20.93
C GLU A 282 -20.29 16.91 -21.39
N THR A 283 -20.25 17.11 -22.70
CA THR A 283 -19.91 18.38 -23.35
C THR A 283 -20.74 18.58 -24.61
N SER A 284 -21.00 19.84 -24.97
CA SER A 284 -21.63 20.23 -26.24
C SER A 284 -20.62 20.66 -27.32
N ARG A 285 -19.33 20.71 -26.97
CA ARG A 285 -18.25 21.10 -27.88
C ARG A 285 -17.78 19.91 -28.71
N GLU A 286 -17.28 20.20 -29.93
CA GLU A 286 -16.49 19.23 -30.69
C GLU A 286 -15.21 18.88 -29.91
N TRP A 287 -14.95 17.59 -29.72
CA TRP A 287 -13.79 17.12 -28.96
C TRP A 287 -12.54 17.06 -29.83
N GLY A 288 -11.39 17.40 -29.24
CA GLY A 288 -10.10 17.37 -29.92
C GLY A 288 -9.71 15.94 -30.34
N ARG A 289 -9.07 15.82 -31.50
CA ARG A 289 -8.49 14.55 -31.95
C ARG A 289 -7.03 14.47 -31.51
N PRO A 290 -6.62 13.44 -30.75
CA PRO A 290 -5.23 13.29 -30.34
C PRO A 290 -4.33 13.06 -31.56
N ILE A 291 -3.10 13.54 -31.46
CA ILE A 291 -2.07 13.32 -32.49
C ILE A 291 -1.53 11.91 -32.28
N VAL A 292 -1.58 11.09 -33.33
CA VAL A 292 -1.03 9.72 -33.32
C VAL A 292 -0.15 9.59 -34.56
N MET A 293 1.03 8.97 -34.40
CA MET A 293 1.90 8.68 -35.53
C MET A 293 1.29 7.56 -36.38
N ASP A 294 1.51 7.60 -37.69
CA ASP A 294 1.07 6.52 -38.57
C ASP A 294 1.82 5.22 -38.22
N ALA A 295 1.09 4.12 -38.06
CA ALA A 295 1.65 2.85 -37.62
C ALA A 295 2.75 2.30 -38.56
N ALA A 296 2.68 2.59 -39.86
CA ALA A 296 3.73 2.19 -40.80
C ALA A 296 5.00 3.03 -40.61
N VAL A 297 4.86 4.29 -40.20
CA VAL A 297 6.00 5.15 -39.84
C VAL A 297 6.63 4.65 -38.54
N GLU A 298 5.85 4.35 -37.50
CA GLU A 298 6.36 3.83 -36.24
C GLU A 298 7.14 2.53 -36.44
N GLN A 299 6.57 1.56 -37.16
CA GLN A 299 7.23 0.28 -37.45
C GLN A 299 8.55 0.47 -38.21
N ARG A 300 8.56 1.34 -39.22
CA ARG A 300 9.76 1.64 -39.99
C ARG A 300 10.84 2.28 -39.12
N VAL A 301 10.49 3.24 -38.27
CA VAL A 301 11.45 3.94 -37.41
C VAL A 301 11.99 3.01 -36.32
N ALA A 302 11.15 2.14 -35.75
CA ALA A 302 11.58 1.12 -34.78
C ALA A 302 12.63 0.18 -35.39
N ALA A 303 12.37 -0.34 -36.60
CA ALA A 303 13.33 -1.19 -37.31
C ALA A 303 14.67 -0.49 -37.60
N LEU A 304 14.61 0.78 -38.03
CA LEU A 304 15.81 1.60 -38.27
C LEU A 304 16.57 1.87 -36.96
N PHE A 305 15.85 2.13 -35.86
CA PHE A 305 16.46 2.36 -34.55
C PHE A 305 17.23 1.12 -34.08
N ASP A 306 16.64 -0.07 -34.20
CA ASP A 306 17.29 -1.33 -33.86
C ASP A 306 18.56 -1.56 -34.68
N GLU A 307 18.52 -1.27 -35.99
CA GLU A 307 19.68 -1.38 -36.87
C GLU A 307 20.81 -0.42 -36.45
N ILE A 308 20.48 0.85 -36.19
CA ILE A 308 21.44 1.87 -35.76
C ILE A 308 22.05 1.49 -34.40
N MET A 309 21.23 1.10 -33.42
CA MET A 309 21.69 0.75 -32.08
C MET A 309 22.48 -0.56 -32.05
N ALA A 310 22.17 -1.53 -32.91
CA ALA A 310 22.98 -2.73 -33.11
C ALA A 310 24.36 -2.39 -33.70
N GLY A 311 24.42 -1.41 -34.62
CA GLY A 311 25.67 -0.85 -35.15
C GLY A 311 26.52 -0.19 -34.07
N VAL A 312 25.91 0.56 -33.15
CA VAL A 312 26.60 1.21 -32.02
C VAL A 312 27.18 0.18 -31.03
N LYS A 313 26.46 -0.91 -30.73
CA LYS A 313 26.97 -1.98 -29.84
C LYS A 313 28.16 -2.73 -30.45
N ARG A 314 28.21 -2.90 -31.77
CA ARG A 314 29.35 -3.54 -32.48
C ARG A 314 30.58 -2.63 -32.58
N ALA A 315 30.42 -1.32 -32.41
CA ALA A 315 31.51 -0.34 -32.45
C ALA A 315 32.15 -0.08 -31.07
N SER A 316 31.68 -0.72 -29.99
CA SER A 316 32.35 -0.62 -28.68
C SER A 316 33.67 -1.41 -28.71
N PRO A 317 34.84 -0.77 -28.54
CA PRO A 317 36.13 -1.45 -28.58
C PRO A 317 36.26 -2.35 -27.35
N LYS A 318 36.77 -3.57 -27.56
CA LYS A 318 37.51 -4.28 -26.50
C LYS A 318 38.65 -3.36 -26.04
N GLN A 319 38.57 -2.87 -24.81
CA GLN A 319 39.72 -2.49 -24.00
C GLN A 319 39.72 -3.37 -22.76
#